data_AF-A0A6V7LLA3-F1
#
_entry.id   AF-A0A6V7LLA3-F1
#
_cell.length_a   1.000
_cell.length_b   1.000
_cell.length_c   1.000
_cell.angle_alpha   90.00
_cell.angle_beta   90.00
_cell.angle_gamma   90.00
#
_symmetry.space_group_name_H-M   'P 1'
#
loop_
_entity.id
_entity.type
_entity.pdbx_description
1 polymer ?
#
loop_
_entity_poly.entity_id
_entity_poly.type
_entity_poly.pdbx_seq_one_letter_code
_entity_poly.pdbx_strand_id
1 'polypeptide(L)' 'DVGKYIPPYHTCPNPRATMKKTLEEVGFEVLHCSNREKTYVFESLEILQ' A
#
# COMPACT_ATOMS: atom_id res chain seq x y z
N ASP A 1 1.33 -5.88 16.24
CA ASP A 1 1.74 -4.98 15.15
C ASP A 1 0.71 -5.03 14.01
N VAL A 2 -0.09 -3.98 13.89
CA VAL A 2 -1.05 -3.76 12.78
C VAL A 2 -0.36 -3.51 11.45
N GLY A 3 0.89 -3.07 11.45
CA GLY A 3 1.65 -2.74 10.24
C GLY A 3 1.67 -3.88 9.23
N LYS A 4 1.62 -5.15 9.67
CA LYS A 4 1.55 -6.32 8.79
C LYS A 4 0.25 -6.44 7.98
N TYR A 5 -0.82 -5.76 8.37
CA TYR A 5 -2.10 -5.72 7.66
C TYR A 5 -2.27 -4.48 6.78
N ILE A 6 -1.36 -3.51 6.90
CA ILE A 6 -1.34 -2.30 6.10
C ILE A 6 -0.52 -2.59 4.83
N PRO A 7 -1.08 -2.37 3.62
CA PRO A 7 -0.35 -2.59 2.39
C PRO A 7 0.93 -1.75 2.31
N PRO A 8 1.97 -2.27 1.65
CA PRO A 8 3.12 -1.47 1.24
C PRO A 8 2.63 -0.20 0.53
N TYR A 9 3.31 0.92 0.76
CA TYR A 9 2.99 2.24 0.21
C TYR A 9 1.76 2.96 0.78
N HIS A 10 1.06 2.43 1.80
CA HIS A 10 -0.12 3.09 2.38
C HIS A 10 0.12 4.54 2.85
N THR A 11 1.30 4.83 3.39
CA THR A 11 1.69 6.17 3.88
C THR A 11 2.38 7.02 2.81
N CYS A 12 2.60 6.50 1.61
CA CYS A 12 3.22 7.26 0.53
C CYS A 12 2.24 8.33 0.01
N PRO A 13 2.71 9.56 -0.30
CA PRO A 13 1.84 10.60 -0.86
C PRO A 13 1.19 10.22 -2.20
N ASN A 14 1.84 9.34 -2.97
CA ASN A 14 1.33 8.87 -4.27
C ASN A 14 1.59 7.36 -4.43
N PRO A 15 0.81 6.51 -3.73
CA PRO A 15 1.09 5.08 -3.60
C PRO A 15 1.11 4.36 -4.95
N ARG A 16 0.18 4.74 -5.84
CA ARG A 16 0.10 4.18 -7.21
C ARG A 16 1.37 4.44 -8.01
N ALA A 17 1.86 5.69 -8.01
CA ALA A 17 3.05 6.04 -8.77
C ALA A 17 4.30 5.37 -8.20
N THR A 18 4.44 5.32 -6.87
CA THR A 18 5.56 4.65 -6.21
C THR A 18 5.58 3.16 -6.51
N MET A 19 4.44 2.46 -6.35
CA MET A 19 4.33 1.03 -6.65
C MET A 19 4.64 0.73 -8.12
N LYS A 20 4.06 1.51 -9.05
CA LYS A 20 4.31 1.34 -10.49
C LYS A 20 5.81 1.45 -10.80
N LYS A 21 6.47 2.50 -10.30
CA LYS A 21 7.90 2.71 -10.50
C LYS A 21 8.74 1.55 -9.96
N THR A 22 8.46 1.07 -8.74
CA THR A 22 9.20 -0.07 -8.17
C THR A 22 9.04 -1.34 -9.01
N LEU A 23 7.84 -1.62 -9.52
CA LEU A 23 7.60 -2.80 -10.37
C LEU A 23 8.36 -2.69 -11.70
N GLU A 24 8.36 -1.52 -12.32
CA GLU A 24 9.10 -1.25 -13.54
C GLU A 24 10.62 -1.36 -13.32
N GLU A 25 11.14 -0.86 -12.20
CA GLU A 25 12.57 -0.95 -11.84
C GLU A 25 13.03 -2.40 -11.63
N VAL A 26 12.14 -3.29 -11.17
CA VAL A 26 12.42 -4.73 -11.02
C VAL A 26 12.29 -5.49 -12.36
N GLY A 27 11.78 -4.84 -13.41
CA GLY A 27 11.68 -5.41 -14.75
C GLY A 27 10.28 -5.91 -15.14
N PHE A 28 9.23 -5.58 -14.38
CA PHE A 28 7.87 -5.87 -14.77
C PHE A 28 7.29 -4.81 -15.70
N GLU A 29 6.51 -5.24 -16.69
CA GLU A 29 5.64 -4.35 -17.45
C GLU A 29 4.30 -4.16 -16.71
N VAL A 30 3.98 -2.91 -16.35
CA VAL A 30 2.74 -2.59 -15.63
C VAL A 30 1.62 -2.25 -16.62
N LEU A 31 0.82 -3.25 -16.98
CA LEU A 31 -0.34 -3.09 -17.89
C LEU A 31 -1.48 -2.27 -17.27
N HIS A 32 -1.75 -2.46 -15.97
CA HIS A 32 -2.78 -1.74 -15.24
C HIS A 32 -2.38 -1.54 -13.77
N CYS A 33 -2.56 -0.31 -13.27
CA CYS A 33 -2.36 0.02 -11.86
C CYS A 33 -3.38 1.09 -11.46
N SER A 34 -4.25 0.78 -10.49
CA SER A 34 -5.26 1.69 -9.97
C SER A 34 -5.05 1.93 -8.48
N ASN A 35 -5.33 3.15 -8.02
CA ASN A 35 -5.40 3.44 -6.59
C ASN A 35 -6.79 3.02 -6.09
N ARG A 36 -6.85 2.23 -5.03
CA ARG A 36 -8.11 1.74 -4.46
C ARG A 36 -8.17 2.10 -2.99
N GLU A 37 -9.28 2.69 -2.59
CA GLU A 37 -9.55 2.96 -1.18
C GLU A 37 -9.92 1.67 -0.46
N LYS A 38 -9.47 1.54 0.79
CA LYS A 38 -9.75 0.38 1.64
C LYS A 38 -9.90 0.85 3.08
N THR A 39 -10.97 0.42 3.73
CA THR A 39 -11.24 0.69 5.15
C THR A 39 -10.75 -0.49 5.99
N TYR A 40 -10.15 -0.19 7.13
CA TYR A 40 -9.71 -1.18 8.10
C TYR A 40 -10.48 -0.99 9.40
N VAL A 41 -10.91 -2.09 10.00
CA VAL A 41 -11.55 -2.11 11.32
C VAL A 41 -10.62 -2.85 12.26
N PHE A 42 -10.28 -2.22 13.38
CA PHE A 42 -9.42 -2.78 14.42
C PHE A 42 -10.22 -2.96 15.70
N GLU A 43 -9.87 -3.99 16.48
CA GLU A 43 -10.57 -4.32 17.72
C GLU A 43 -10.29 -3.30 18.83
N SER A 44 -9.08 -2.74 18.91
CA SER A 44 -8.74 -1.62 19.81
C SER A 44 -7.66 -0.70 19.22
N LEU A 45 -7.55 0.51 19.78
CA LEU A 45 -6.52 1.49 19.39
C LEU A 45 -5.11 1.06 19.81
N GLU A 46 -4.97 0.20 20.83
CA GLU A 46 -3.67 -0.29 21.29
C GLU A 46 -2.97 -1.14 20.23
N ILE A 47 -3.74 -1.71 19.29
CA ILE A 47 -3.20 -2.52 18.19
C ILE A 47 -2.47 -1.65 17.15
N LEU A 48 -2.72 -0.33 17.14
CA LEU A 48 -2.09 0.65 16.26
C LEU A 48 -0.72 1.17 16.77
N GLN A 49 -0.35 0.84 18.01
CA GLN A 49 0.92 1.22 18.65
C GLN A 49 2.04 0.22 18.34
#